data_AF-A0ABC8RBK7-F1
#
_entry.id   AF-A0ABC8RBK7-F1
#
_cell.length_a   1.000
_cell.length_b   1.000
_cell.length_c   1.000
_cell.angle_alpha   90.00
_cell.angle_beta   90.00
_cell.angle_gamma   90.00
#
_symmetry.space_group_name_H-M   'P 1'
#
loop_
_entity.id
_entity.type
_entity.pdbx_description
1 polymer ?
#
loop_
_entity_poly.entity_id
_entity_poly.type
_entity_poly.pdbx_seq_one_letter_code
_entity_poly.pdbx_strand_id
1 'polypeptide(L)'
;MAPEVFKHQKYDKKVDVFSFAMILYEMLEGDPPMSHHEPYEAAKYVADGHRPMFRAKSYIPELRDLTEQCWAADMNNRPPFLEILKRLEKIKEILPSDHHWLLFTS
;
A
#
# COMPACT_ATOMS: atom_id res chain seq x y z
N MET A 1 -0.62 -8.69 6.47
CA MET A 1 -2.02 -9.06 6.81
C MET A 1 -2.74 -7.84 7.37
N ALA A 2 -4.04 -7.67 7.11
CA ALA A 2 -4.80 -6.57 7.70
C ALA A 2 -4.88 -6.69 9.24
N PRO A 3 -4.81 -5.58 10.00
CA PRO A 3 -4.79 -5.59 11.47
C PRO A 3 -5.97 -6.34 12.10
N GLU A 4 -7.17 -6.14 11.58
CA GLU A 4 -8.41 -6.76 12.07
C GLU A 4 -8.43 -8.27 11.86
N VAL A 5 -7.80 -8.78 10.80
CA VAL A 5 -7.68 -10.22 10.53
C VAL A 5 -6.73 -10.83 11.54
N PHE A 6 -5.57 -10.21 11.75
CA PHE A 6 -4.59 -10.66 12.74
C PHE A 6 -5.16 -10.67 14.16
N LYS A 7 -5.97 -9.66 14.50
CA LYS A 7 -6.65 -9.52 15.79
C LYS A 7 -7.92 -10.38 15.94
N HIS A 8 -8.25 -11.23 14.95
CA HIS A 8 -9.44 -12.08 14.95
C HIS A 8 -10.75 -11.27 15.15
N GLN A 9 -10.79 -10.05 14.61
CA GLN A 9 -11.97 -9.18 14.65
C GLN A 9 -12.87 -9.44 13.44
N LYS A 10 -14.11 -8.93 13.48
CA LYS A 10 -14.97 -8.96 12.29
C LYS A 10 -14.35 -8.11 11.20
N TYR A 11 -14.37 -8.61 9.97
CA TYR A 11 -13.81 -7.95 8.81
C TYR A 11 -14.70 -8.17 7.58
N ASP A 12 -14.49 -7.34 6.57
CA ASP A 12 -15.14 -7.44 5.26
C ASP A 12 -14.09 -7.44 4.14
N LYS A 13 -14.52 -7.16 2.90
CA LYS A 13 -13.64 -7.13 1.72
C LYS A 13 -12.58 -6.01 1.76
N LYS A 14 -12.62 -5.08 2.73
CA LYS A 14 -11.60 -4.03 2.89
C LYS A 14 -10.26 -4.58 3.40
N VAL A 15 -10.19 -5.84 3.82
CA VAL A 15 -8.93 -6.55 4.08
C VAL A 15 -8.11 -6.75 2.81
N ASP A 16 -8.78 -6.88 1.66
CA ASP A 16 -8.12 -7.01 0.36
C ASP A 16 -7.53 -5.67 -0.09
N VAL A 17 -8.20 -4.55 0.25
CA VAL A 17 -7.66 -3.19 0.02
C VAL A 17 -6.37 -2.96 0.82
N PHE A 18 -6.34 -3.44 2.07
CA PHE A 18 -5.12 -3.38 2.87
C PHE A 18 -3.99 -4.20 2.24
N SER A 19 -4.30 -5.41 1.77
CA SER A 19 -3.31 -6.29 1.15
C SER A 19 -2.81 -5.72 -0.19
N PHE A 20 -3.69 -5.08 -0.95
CA PHE A 20 -3.32 -4.31 -2.15
C PHE A 20 -2.34 -3.18 -1.83
N ALA A 21 -2.52 -2.45 -0.72
CA ALA A 21 -1.57 -1.41 -0.30
C ALA A 21 -0.16 -1.97 -0.01
N MET A 22 -0.06 -3.18 0.56
CA MET A 22 1.22 -3.84 0.81
C MET A 22 1.93 -4.20 -0.50
N ILE A 23 1.18 -4.68 -1.49
CA ILE A 23 1.72 -4.95 -2.84
C ILE A 23 2.16 -3.65 -3.51
N LEU A 24 1.35 -2.60 -3.44
CA LEU A 24 1.69 -1.31 -4.04
C LEU A 24 2.94 -0.70 -3.41
N TYR A 25 3.09 -0.81 -2.08
CA TYR A 25 4.32 -0.44 -1.39
C TYR A 25 5.53 -1.23 -1.89
N GLU A 26 5.43 -2.56 -1.98
CA GLU A 26 6.51 -3.42 -2.48
C GLU A 26 6.90 -3.06 -3.91
N MET A 27 5.93 -2.75 -4.76
CA MET A 27 6.20 -2.27 -6.12
C MET A 27 6.96 -0.95 -6.11
N LEU A 28 6.60 0.01 -5.25
CA LEU A 28 7.27 1.31 -5.17
C LEU A 28 8.69 1.17 -4.60
N GLU A 29 8.88 0.35 -3.57
CA GLU A 29 10.15 0.26 -2.84
C GLU A 29 11.10 -0.82 -3.35
N GLY A 30 10.61 -1.71 -4.21
CA GLY A 30 11.35 -2.86 -4.74
C GLY A 30 11.70 -3.92 -3.69
N ASP A 31 11.13 -3.83 -2.49
CA ASP A 31 11.39 -4.72 -1.36
C ASP A 31 10.09 -4.96 -0.57
N PRO A 32 9.81 -6.20 -0.11
CA PRO A 32 8.60 -6.48 0.65
C PRO A 32 8.48 -5.62 1.91
N PRO A 33 7.25 -5.23 2.31
CA PRO A 33 7.05 -4.54 3.56
C PRO A 33 7.53 -5.42 4.72
N MET A 34 8.39 -4.83 5.56
CA MET A 34 8.97 -5.50 6.74
C MET A 34 9.83 -6.71 6.41
N SER A 35 10.58 -6.67 5.29
CA SER A 35 11.50 -7.72 4.81
C SER A 35 12.48 -8.28 5.84
N HIS A 36 12.76 -7.55 6.93
CA HIS A 36 13.65 -7.98 8.01
C HIS A 36 12.94 -8.70 9.18
N HIS A 37 11.63 -8.90 9.12
CA HIS A 37 10.85 -9.58 10.15
C HIS A 37 10.35 -10.94 9.65
N GLU A 38 10.27 -11.92 10.55
CA GLU A 38 9.54 -13.15 10.25
C GLU A 38 8.05 -12.85 9.98
N PRO A 39 7.35 -13.63 9.14
CA PRO A 39 6.00 -13.29 8.69
C PRO A 39 4.99 -12.99 9.81
N TYR A 40 5.08 -13.74 10.92
CA TYR A 40 4.23 -13.52 12.09
C TYR A 40 4.56 -12.20 12.80
N GLU A 41 5.85 -11.89 12.98
CA GLU A 41 6.31 -10.66 13.62
C GLU A 41 5.96 -9.44 12.79
N ALA A 42 6.12 -9.51 11.46
CA ALA A 42 5.68 -8.48 10.53
C ALA A 42 4.18 -8.20 10.67
N ALA A 43 3.35 -9.26 10.69
CA ALA A 43 1.90 -9.13 10.85
C ALA A 43 1.53 -8.50 12.20
N LYS A 44 2.20 -8.90 13.29
CA LYS A 44 2.02 -8.32 14.62
C LYS A 44 2.39 -6.83 14.64
N TYR A 45 3.57 -6.49 14.14
CA TYR A 45 4.09 -5.13 14.13
C TYR A 45 3.16 -4.17 13.36
N VAL A 46 2.62 -4.63 12.22
CA VAL A 46 1.61 -3.92 11.44
C VAL A 46 0.27 -3.80 12.19
N ALA A 47 -0.15 -4.85 12.89
CA ALA A 47 -1.37 -4.85 13.71
C ALA A 47 -1.28 -3.88 14.91
N ASP A 48 -0.06 -3.64 15.41
CA ASP A 48 0.25 -2.66 16.45
C ASP A 48 0.28 -1.20 15.94
N GLY A 49 0.02 -1.00 14.64
CA GLY A 49 -0.17 0.32 14.04
C GLY A 49 1.03 0.85 13.26
N HIS A 50 2.15 0.12 13.24
CA HIS A 50 3.30 0.54 12.47
C HIS A 50 3.08 0.32 10.97
N ARG A 51 3.72 1.15 10.15
CA ARG A 51 3.68 1.09 8.69
C ARG A 51 5.11 1.22 8.15
N PRO A 52 5.41 0.61 7.00
CA PRO A 52 6.73 0.74 6.42
C PRO A 52 6.97 2.18 5.92
N MET A 53 8.22 2.63 5.94
CA MET A 53 8.60 3.98 5.54
C MET A 53 8.97 4.01 4.06
N PHE A 54 8.49 5.01 3.32
CA PHE A 54 8.93 5.24 1.95
C PHE A 54 10.36 5.81 1.94
N ARG A 55 11.29 5.13 1.27
CA ARG A 55 12.71 5.51 1.21
C ARG A 55 13.00 6.39 0.01
N ALA A 56 12.42 6.12 -1.16
CA ALA A 56 12.69 6.95 -2.32
C ALA A 56 11.94 8.29 -2.24
N LYS A 57 12.61 9.34 -2.69
CA LYS A 57 12.05 10.71 -2.73
C LYS A 57 11.34 11.02 -4.04
N SER A 58 11.50 10.16 -5.05
CA SER A 58 11.08 10.41 -6.43
C SER A 58 9.73 9.76 -6.79
N TYR A 59 8.97 9.26 -5.80
CA TYR A 59 7.66 8.69 -6.07
C TYR A 59 6.65 9.76 -6.48
N ILE A 60 5.72 9.36 -7.34
CA ILE A 60 4.52 10.12 -7.63
C ILE A 60 3.75 10.32 -6.31
N PRO A 61 3.61 11.56 -5.79
CA PRO A 61 2.98 11.82 -4.50
C PRO A 61 1.60 11.20 -4.36
N GLU A 62 0.84 11.16 -5.47
CA GLU A 62 -0.50 10.62 -5.55
C GLU A 62 -0.56 9.10 -5.35
N LEU A 63 0.48 8.35 -5.76
CA LEU A 63 0.58 6.91 -5.49
C LEU A 63 0.89 6.65 -4.02
N ARG A 64 1.75 7.47 -3.43
CA ARG A 64 2.05 7.38 -2.00
C ARG A 64 0.80 7.62 -1.16
N ASP A 65 0.09 8.72 -1.41
CA ASP A 65 -1.15 9.04 -0.71
C ASP A 65 -2.21 7.94 -0.90
N LEU A 66 -2.35 7.39 -2.12
CA LEU A 66 -3.26 6.27 -2.36
C LEU A 66 -2.88 5.04 -1.53
N THR A 67 -1.60 4.69 -1.50
CA THR A 67 -1.07 3.57 -0.70
C THR A 67 -1.37 3.80 0.77
N GLU A 68 -1.11 5.01 1.26
CA GLU A 68 -1.30 5.37 2.66
C GLU A 68 -2.77 5.30 3.11
N GLN A 69 -3.70 5.68 2.23
CA GLN A 69 -5.13 5.55 2.48
C GLN A 69 -5.59 4.08 2.45
N CYS A 70 -5.04 3.26 1.55
CA CYS A 70 -5.44 1.86 1.41
C CYS A 70 -5.01 1.00 2.61
N TRP A 71 -3.94 1.36 3.34
CA TRP A 71 -3.52 0.66 4.56
C TRP A 71 -3.96 1.33 5.87
N ALA A 72 -4.98 2.19 5.82
CA ALA A 72 -5.52 2.86 7.01
C ALA A 72 -5.88 1.85 8.12
N ALA A 73 -5.60 2.22 9.36
CA ALA A 73 -5.89 1.37 10.52
C ALA A 73 -7.38 1.06 10.64
N ASP A 74 -8.22 2.09 10.49
CA ASP A 74 -9.67 1.93 10.37
C ASP A 74 -10.03 1.48 8.95
N MET A 75 -10.72 0.34 8.84
CA MET A 75 -11.18 -0.20 7.56
C MET A 75 -12.15 0.72 6.82
N ASN A 76 -12.89 1.56 7.55
CA ASN A 76 -13.87 2.48 6.96
C ASN A 76 -13.20 3.64 6.20
N ASN A 77 -11.96 3.97 6.58
CA ASN A 77 -11.18 5.00 5.90
C ASN A 77 -10.50 4.48 4.63
N ARG A 78 -10.53 3.17 4.38
CA ARG A 78 -9.95 2.59 3.17
C ARG A 78 -10.91 2.82 2.00
N PRO A 79 -10.46 3.30 0.84
CA PRO A 79 -11.32 3.50 -0.33
C PRO A 79 -11.82 2.16 -0.88
N PRO A 80 -13.01 2.10 -1.54
CA PRO A 80 -13.41 0.93 -2.31
C PRO A 80 -12.55 0.79 -3.58
N PHE A 81 -12.39 -0.42 -4.10
CA PHE A 81 -11.59 -0.66 -5.32
C PHE A 81 -12.02 0.16 -6.54
N LEU A 82 -13.30 0.49 -6.67
CA LEU A 82 -13.77 1.36 -7.75
C LEU A 82 -13.18 2.78 -7.66
N GLU A 83 -12.96 3.29 -6.45
CA GLU A 83 -12.30 4.59 -6.25
C GLU A 83 -10.78 4.48 -6.47
N ILE A 84 -10.17 3.39 -5.99
CA ILE A 84 -8.75 3.09 -6.24
C ILE A 84 -8.47 3.07 -7.75
N LEU A 85 -9.30 2.38 -8.53
CA LEU A 85 -9.16 2.31 -9.99
C LEU A 85 -9.22 3.70 -10.63
N LYS A 86 -10.23 4.51 -10.28
CA LYS A 86 -10.37 5.88 -10.79
C LYS A 86 -9.16 6.75 -10.46
N ARG A 87 -8.57 6.58 -9.27
CA ARG A 87 -7.36 7.30 -8.87
C ARG A 87 -6.14 6.84 -9.66
N LEU A 88 -5.97 5.54 -9.85
CA LEU A 88 -4.88 4.99 -10.66
C LEU A 88 -4.96 5.41 -12.13
N GLU A 89 -6.16 5.46 -12.71
CA GLU A 89 -6.37 5.96 -14.08
C GLU A 89 -5.91 7.42 -14.22
N LYS A 90 -6.28 8.29 -13.28
CA LYS A 90 -5.82 9.69 -13.27
C LYS A 90 -4.30 9.80 -13.11
N ILE A 91 -3.71 9.00 -12.23
CA ILE A 91 -2.25 8.98 -12.05
C ILE A 91 -1.55 8.56 -13.35
N LYS A 92 -2.10 7.57 -14.06
CA LYS A 92 -1.60 7.12 -15.35
C LYS A 92 -1.62 8.22 -16.42
N GLU A 93 -2.62 9.11 -16.42
CA GLU A 93 -2.69 10.24 -17.35
C GLU A 93 -1.60 11.29 -17.11
N ILE A 94 -1.14 11.42 -15.86
CA ILE A 94 -0.09 12.37 -15.46
C ILE A 94 1.32 11.82 -15.76
N LEU A 95 1.44 10.49 -15.89
CA LEU A 95 2.70 9.83 -16.17
C LEU A 95 3.16 10.05 -17.63
N PRO A 96 4.38 10.57 -17.86
CA PRO A 96 4.90 10.73 -19.22
C PRO A 96 5.06 9.38 -19.92
N SER A 97 4.54 9.30 -21.15
CA SER A 97 4.45 8.07 -21.97
C SER A 97 5.82 7.50 -22.41
N ASP A 98 6.92 8.22 -22.17
CA ASP A 98 8.25 7.84 -22.65
C ASP A 98 9.15 7.23 -21.55
N HIS A 99 8.65 7.07 -20.32
CA HIS A 99 9.48 6.71 -19.15
C HIS A 99 8.90 5.57 -18.30
N HIS A 100 8.27 4.58 -18.93
CA HIS A 100 7.65 3.45 -18.22
C HIS A 100 8.65 2.66 -17.34
N TRP A 101 9.94 2.72 -17.67
CA TRP A 101 11.01 2.00 -16.97
C TRP A 101 11.85 2.86 -16.01
N LEU A 102 11.77 4.21 -16.09
CA LEU A 102 12.58 5.07 -15.23
C LEU A 102 12.02 5.24 -13.82
N LEU A 103 10.80 4.74 -13.56
CA LEU A 103 10.22 4.66 -12.21
C LEU A 103 11.00 3.72 -11.28
N PHE A 104 11.80 2.80 -11.84
CA PHE A 104 12.53 1.78 -11.10
C PHE A 104 14.06 1.87 -11.26
N THR A 105 14.56 2.84 -12.03
CA THR A 105 16.00 3.04 -12.18
C THR A 105 16.49 4.03 -11.13
N SER A 106 17.14 3.48 -10.09
CA SER A 106 18.01 4.22 -9.17
C SER A 106 19.37 4.49 -9.82
#